data_AF-A0A7V0IFX8-F1
#
_entry.id   AF-A0A7V0IFX8-F1
#
_cell.length_a   1.000
_cell.length_b   1.000
_cell.length_c   1.000
_cell.angle_alpha   90.00
_cell.angle_beta   90.00
_cell.angle_gamma   90.00
#
_symmetry.space_group_name_H-M   'P 1'
#
loop_
_entity.id
_entity.type
_entity.pdbx_description
1 polymer ?
#
loop_
_entity_poly.entity_id
_entity_poly.type
_entity_poly.pdbx_seq_one_letter_code
_entity_poly.pdbx_strand_id
1 'polypeptide(L)'
;EQAVKLDPKNPLFHLDLGAAYYLMKHYRDAESELLKAAELAPKLVEVWYDLGTVYYQLSDYDKAVEALRKYVDLYPAAPDAKKVKKMITQLSGGRL
;
A
#
# COMPACT_ATOMS: atom_id res chain seq x y z
N GLU A 1 6.27 -26.98 2.40
CA GLU A 1 5.42 -25.81 2.70
C GLU A 1 6.08 -25.05 3.85
N GLN A 2 6.84 -24.01 3.52
CA GLN A 2 7.42 -23.14 4.55
C GLN A 2 6.28 -22.28 5.07
N ALA A 3 5.67 -22.72 6.17
CA ALA A 3 4.86 -21.85 7.00
C ALA A 3 5.73 -20.63 7.32
N VAL A 4 5.43 -19.50 6.67
CA VAL A 4 5.94 -18.20 7.07
C VAL A 4 5.64 -18.13 8.56
N LYS A 5 6.69 -18.22 9.37
CA LYS A 5 6.56 -18.19 10.82
C LYS A 5 5.70 -16.98 11.16
N LEU A 6 4.68 -17.21 11.98
CA LEU A 6 3.82 -16.19 12.58
C LEU A 6 4.69 -15.29 13.47
N ASP A 7 5.56 -14.52 12.85
CA ASP A 7 6.38 -13.53 13.52
C ASP A 7 5.64 -12.19 13.36
N PRO A 8 4.98 -11.70 14.42
CA PRO A 8 4.29 -10.41 14.40
C PRO A 8 5.25 -9.22 14.26
N LYS A 9 6.57 -9.46 14.13
CA LYS A 9 7.57 -8.45 13.77
C LYS A 9 8.07 -8.57 12.34
N ASN A 10 7.56 -9.53 11.57
CA ASN A 10 7.90 -9.68 10.16
C ASN A 10 6.99 -8.76 9.32
N PRO A 11 7.53 -7.73 8.66
CA PRO A 11 6.74 -6.84 7.81
C PRO A 11 6.05 -7.57 6.66
N LEU A 12 6.65 -8.64 6.13
CA LEU A 12 6.07 -9.44 5.03
C LEU A 12 4.83 -10.20 5.49
N PHE A 13 4.80 -10.67 6.75
CA PHE A 13 3.60 -11.32 7.30
C PHE A 13 2.41 -10.36 7.33
N HIS A 14 2.64 -9.13 7.80
CA HIS A 14 1.63 -8.09 7.83
C HIS A 14 1.21 -7.62 6.42
N LEU A 15 2.15 -7.56 5.47
CA LEU A 15 1.86 -7.28 4.07
C LEU A 15 0.92 -8.35 3.46
N ASP A 16 1.28 -9.63 3.59
CA ASP A 16 0.50 -10.75 3.05
C ASP A 16 -0.90 -10.82 3.68
N LEU A 17 -1.00 -10.58 5.00
CA LEU A 17 -2.28 -10.55 5.71
C LEU A 17 -3.13 -9.36 5.28
N GLY A 18 -2.53 -8.18 5.09
CA GLY A 18 -3.19 -7.00 4.56
C GLY A 18 -3.75 -7.24 3.15
N ALA A 19 -2.95 -7.86 2.27
CA ALA A 19 -3.40 -8.26 0.93
C ALA A 19 -4.55 -9.28 0.99
N ALA A 20 -4.51 -10.25 1.91
CA ALA A 20 -5.59 -11.20 2.11
C ALA A 20 -6.89 -10.51 2.56
N TYR A 21 -6.83 -9.59 3.51
CA TYR A 21 -7.99 -8.79 3.92
C TYR A 21 -8.54 -7.92 2.79
N TYR A 22 -7.66 -7.35 1.96
CA TYR A 22 -8.07 -6.59 0.77
C TYR A 22 -8.86 -7.47 -0.21
N LEU A 23 -8.41 -8.69 -0.49
CA LEU A 23 -9.12 -9.64 -1.35
C LEU A 23 -10.48 -10.03 -0.77
N MET A 24 -10.61 -10.08 0.56
CA MET A 24 -11.88 -10.27 1.27
C MET A 24 -12.75 -9.01 1.33
N LYS A 25 -12.29 -7.88 0.78
CA LYS A 25 -12.92 -6.55 0.85
C LYS A 25 -13.01 -5.97 2.27
N HIS A 26 -12.23 -6.51 3.20
CA HIS A 26 -12.11 -6.02 4.57
C HIS A 26 -11.08 -4.90 4.61
N TYR A 27 -11.39 -3.77 3.98
CA TYR A 27 -10.41 -2.72 3.72
C TYR A 27 -9.82 -2.06 4.98
N ARG A 28 -10.60 -1.97 6.07
CA ARG A 28 -10.09 -1.44 7.35
C ARG A 28 -9.11 -2.38 8.04
N ASP A 29 -9.36 -3.69 7.96
CA ASP A 29 -8.43 -4.69 8.48
C ASP A 29 -7.16 -4.71 7.63
N ALA A 30 -7.30 -4.60 6.31
CA ALA A 30 -6.18 -4.45 5.38
C ALA A 30 -5.31 -3.22 5.71
N GLU A 31 -5.94 -2.07 5.95
CA GLU A 31 -5.25 -0.84 6.38
C GLU A 31 -4.43 -1.09 7.65
N SER A 32 -5.05 -1.66 8.69
CA SER A 32 -4.41 -1.93 9.98
C SER A 32 -3.15 -2.79 9.83
N GLU A 33 -3.21 -3.87 9.06
CA GLU A 33 -2.07 -4.76 8.86
C GLU A 33 -0.98 -4.12 7.99
N LEU A 34 -1.36 -3.44 6.91
CA LEU A 34 -0.40 -2.75 6.05
C LEU A 34 0.30 -1.59 6.77
N LEU A 35 -0.37 -0.89 7.69
CA LEU A 35 0.27 0.15 8.51
C LEU A 35 1.34 -0.45 9.43
N LYS A 36 1.09 -1.61 10.05
CA LYS A 36 2.13 -2.33 10.82
C LYS A 36 3.31 -2.73 9.94
N ALA A 37 3.06 -3.20 8.72
CA ALA A 37 4.12 -3.51 7.76
C ALA A 37 4.95 -2.26 7.41
N ALA A 38 4.30 -1.11 7.23
CA ALA A 38 4.96 0.17 6.96
C ALA A 38 5.78 0.68 8.16
N GLU A 39 5.30 0.47 9.39
CA GLU A 39 6.03 0.81 10.62
C GLU A 39 7.29 -0.05 10.78
N LEU A 40 7.17 -1.36 10.52
CA LEU A 40 8.29 -2.32 10.63
C LEU A 40 9.31 -2.15 9.49
N ALA A 41 8.86 -1.83 8.28
CA ALA A 41 9.69 -1.65 7.11
C ALA A 41 9.22 -0.47 6.24
N PRO A 42 9.56 0.78 6.60
CA PRO A 42 9.09 1.97 5.89
C PRO A 42 9.62 2.10 4.46
N LYS A 43 10.63 1.32 4.08
CA LYS A 43 11.19 1.26 2.72
C LYS A 43 10.63 0.08 1.90
N LEU A 44 9.73 -0.71 2.45
CA LEU A 44 9.07 -1.80 1.73
C LEU A 44 8.06 -1.19 0.76
N VAL A 45 8.40 -1.23 -0.52
CA VAL A 45 7.72 -0.48 -1.58
C VAL A 45 6.28 -0.98 -1.75
N GLU A 46 6.09 -2.29 -1.73
CA GLU A 46 4.84 -3.00 -1.92
C GLU A 46 3.75 -2.52 -0.96
N VAL A 47 4.11 -2.28 0.31
CA VAL A 47 3.18 -1.79 1.34
C VAL A 47 2.56 -0.45 0.95
N TRP A 48 3.34 0.46 0.36
CA TRP A 48 2.84 1.78 -0.02
C TRP A 48 1.89 1.72 -1.23
N TYR A 49 2.10 0.79 -2.15
CA TYR A 49 1.17 0.54 -3.25
C TYR A 49 -0.16 -0.04 -2.73
N ASP A 50 -0.08 -1.03 -1.85
CA ASP A 50 -1.25 -1.69 -1.30
C ASP A 50 -2.05 -0.76 -0.39
N LEU A 51 -1.38 0.06 0.44
CA LEU A 51 -2.04 1.13 1.21
C LEU A 51 -2.75 2.13 0.30
N GLY A 52 -2.09 2.56 -0.79
CA GLY A 52 -2.70 3.44 -1.78
C GLY A 52 -3.99 2.86 -2.38
N THR A 53 -3.98 1.56 -2.68
CA THR A 53 -5.13 0.84 -3.22
C THR A 53 -6.23 0.66 -2.16
N VAL A 54 -5.88 0.32 -0.92
CA VAL A 54 -6.82 0.21 0.20
C VAL A 54 -7.50 1.54 0.46
N TYR A 55 -6.75 2.65 0.53
CA TYR A 55 -7.30 3.99 0.74
C TYR A 55 -8.23 4.42 -0.40
N TYR A 56 -7.90 4.07 -1.64
CA TYR A 56 -8.78 4.28 -2.77
C TYR A 56 -10.13 3.56 -2.59
N GLN A 57 -10.12 2.29 -2.14
CA GLN A 57 -11.37 1.56 -1.87
C GLN A 57 -12.15 2.13 -0.69
N LEU A 58 -11.47 2.69 0.30
CA LEU A 58 -12.07 3.42 1.42
C LEU A 58 -12.56 4.83 1.04
N SER A 59 -12.32 5.27 -0.21
CA SER A 59 -12.60 6.64 -0.68
C SER A 59 -11.83 7.73 0.08
N ASP A 60 -10.73 7.37 0.78
CA ASP A 60 -9.81 8.30 1.43
C ASP A 60 -8.72 8.69 0.41
N TYR A 61 -9.12 9.51 -0.56
CA TYR A 61 -8.28 9.82 -1.72
C TYR A 61 -7.01 10.62 -1.36
N ASP A 62 -7.06 11.40 -0.28
CA ASP A 62 -5.91 12.16 0.21
C ASP A 62 -4.80 11.19 0.66
N LYS A 63 -5.14 10.23 1.53
CA LYS A 63 -4.18 9.19 1.95
C LYS A 63 -3.78 8.25 0.82
N ALA A 64 -4.68 7.98 -0.13
CA ALA A 64 -4.34 7.20 -1.32
C ALA A 64 -3.23 7.90 -2.10
N VAL A 65 -3.35 9.21 -2.34
CA VAL A 65 -2.33 10.02 -3.02
C VAL A 65 -1.02 10.00 -2.25
N GLU A 66 -1.04 10.18 -0.93
CA GLU A 66 0.17 10.17 -0.11
C GLU A 66 0.92 8.82 -0.18
N ALA A 67 0.20 7.70 -0.05
CA ALA A 67 0.79 6.36 -0.11
C ALA A 67 1.36 6.06 -1.50
N LEU A 68 0.61 6.37 -2.56
CA LEU A 68 1.07 6.16 -3.94
C LEU A 68 2.26 7.06 -4.30
N ARG A 69 2.34 8.28 -3.73
CA ARG A 69 3.52 9.15 -3.88
C ARG A 69 4.75 8.50 -3.26
N LYS A 70 4.65 7.99 -2.02
CA LYS A 70 5.74 7.24 -1.39
C LYS A 70 6.18 6.04 -2.22
N TYR A 71 5.24 5.29 -2.82
CA TYR A 71 5.55 4.18 -3.72
C TYR A 71 6.44 4.62 -4.90
N VAL A 72 6.04 5.66 -5.64
CA VAL A 72 6.82 6.13 -6.80
C VAL A 72 8.11 6.86 -6.44
N ASP A 73 8.21 7.39 -5.22
CA ASP A 73 9.43 8.00 -4.70
C ASP A 73 10.46 6.92 -4.31
N LEU A 74 10.01 5.83 -3.69
CA LEU A 74 10.88 4.70 -3.32
C LEU A 74 11.24 3.80 -4.51
N TYR A 75 10.34 3.68 -5.50
CA TYR A 75 10.59 2.92 -6.72
C TYR A 75 10.27 3.71 -8.00
N PRO A 76 11.09 4.72 -8.36
CA PRO A 76 10.83 5.60 -9.51
C PRO A 76 10.84 4.87 -10.86
N ALA A 77 11.56 3.75 -10.93
CA ALA A 77 11.70 2.92 -12.12
C ALA A 77 10.67 1.78 -12.19
N ALA A 78 9.63 1.79 -11.34
CA ALA A 78 8.58 0.77 -11.39
C ALA A 78 7.95 0.69 -12.78
N PRO A 79 7.72 -0.51 -13.34
CA PRO A 79 7.09 -0.67 -14.65
C PRO A 79 5.75 0.05 -14.77
N ASP A 80 5.01 0.11 -13.68
CA ASP A 80 3.71 0.76 -13.53
C ASP A 80 3.79 2.17 -12.93
N ALA A 81 4.98 2.73 -12.66
CA ALA A 81 5.15 4.07 -12.09
C ALA A 81 4.41 5.15 -12.90
N LYS A 82 4.40 5.04 -14.24
CA LYS A 82 3.63 5.97 -15.11
C LYS A 82 2.13 5.90 -14.85
N LYS A 83 1.60 4.69 -14.65
CA LYS A 83 0.18 4.45 -14.34
C LYS A 83 -0.15 5.01 -12.96
N VAL A 84 0.69 4.73 -11.96
CA VAL A 84 0.51 5.24 -10.59
C VAL A 84 0.56 6.77 -10.56
N LYS A 85 1.51 7.40 -11.25
CA LYS A 85 1.58 8.87 -11.37
C LYS A 85 0.32 9.46 -12.00
N LYS A 86 -0.23 8.82 -13.04
CA LYS A 86 -1.51 9.24 -13.64
C LYS A 86 -2.66 9.14 -12.63
N MET A 87 -2.73 8.06 -11.86
CA MET A 87 -3.73 7.87 -10.80
C MET A 87 -3.62 8.95 -9.72
N ILE A 88 -2.40 9.28 -9.27
CA ILE A 88 -2.15 10.38 -8.34
C ILE A 88 -2.73 11.70 -8.87
N THR A 89 -2.43 12.07 -10.12
CA THR A 89 -2.94 13.32 -10.73
C THR A 89 -4.47 13.35 -10.83
N GLN A 90 -5.09 12.20 -11.14
CA GLN A 90 -6.55 12.09 -11.23
C GLN A 90 -7.21 12.25 -9.86
N LEU A 91 -6.63 11.65 -8.83
CA LEU A 91 -7.12 11.72 -7.45
C LEU A 91 -6.90 13.09 -6.82
N SER A 92 -5.78 13.76 -7.13
CA SER A 92 -5.44 15.08 -6.59
C SER A 92 -6.07 16.26 -7.35
N GLY A 93 -7.04 16.00 -8.23
CA GLY A 93 -7.74 17.06 -8.97
C GLY A 93 -6.88 17.85 -9.96
N GLY A 94 -5.79 17.26 -10.47
CA GLY A 94 -4.97 17.86 -11.54
C GLY A 94 -4.00 18.97 -11.10
N ARG A 95 -3.81 19.24 -9.80
CA ARG A 95 -2.77 20.18 -9.33
C ARG A 95 -1.43 19.47 -9.18
N LEU A 96 -0.54 19.70 -10.15
CA LEU A 96 0.90 19.55 -10.02
C LEU A 96 1.54 20.94 -10.11
#